data_AF-X0SSB7-F1
#
_entry.id   AF-X0SSB7-F1
#
_cell.length_a   1.000
_cell.length_b   1.000
_cell.length_c   1.000
_cell.angle_alpha   90.00
_cell.angle_beta   90.00
_cell.angle_gamma   90.00
#
_symmetry.space_group_name_H-M   'P 1'
#
loop_
_entity.id
_entity.type
_entity.pdbx_description
1 polymer ?
#
loop_
_entity_poly.entity_id
_entity_poly.type
_entity_poly.pdbx_seq_one_letter_code
_entity_poly.pdbx_strand_id
1 'polypeptide(L)'
;DSVEYVNAFPTPDHWEYNASEQVTYISWYNLGDLSFCEWMYITIDGIAVGENSSIDENNVTAIGEIPDEQNVSDQDSAFIHCVDCIPSIEIEKYVWDEETAEWANANDEGQAVDVHQYENATFLISIHNTGTCCGLTDIIVTDVMNYSMVFVNASETYVGMPVSGPEGMIYTWFFAGPLLPCNYINFTINATVMEPYCSVDENYVNVTAYCNLSYSYVYDEDSAFVHAILPYYKDVGTDSIDYPTGTQTTGTYTVSATIGNYGNMFVEDIPVNCSIYNETDALVYGHDEMISNISVGGFKSVEFNTSWTVTEDGDYTINVTTQHGEDTVPGNDGKEIIVTIDDIHDVGTDSINSPTGTNPTGSYVVNATVKNYGNVDETTSFDVELDIYKMTYSTPIFSEDFEGSFPPSGWSVVNNGGTCVWDRNDLVGTTPRDNYAGTGYCAKGEFRP
;
A
#
# COMPACT_ATOMS: atom_id res chain seq x y z
N ASP A 1 -11.86 30.80 62.06
CA ASP A 1 -12.59 30.83 60.78
C ASP A 1 -13.01 29.50 60.24
N SER A 2 -12.13 28.51 60.30
CA SER A 2 -12.28 27.30 59.51
C SER A 2 -12.63 26.08 60.35
N VAL A 3 -12.97 26.28 61.63
CA VAL A 3 -13.56 25.29 62.54
C VAL A 3 -14.72 25.92 63.32
N GLU A 4 -15.93 25.39 63.13
CA GLU A 4 -17.14 25.73 63.87
C GLU A 4 -17.27 24.87 65.12
N TYR A 5 -17.56 25.51 66.26
CA TYR A 5 -17.87 24.82 67.52
C TYR A 5 -19.21 24.09 67.41
N VAL A 6 -19.23 22.80 67.75
CA VAL A 6 -20.45 21.98 67.79
C VAL A 6 -20.92 21.78 69.22
N ASN A 7 -20.06 21.21 70.06
CA ASN A 7 -20.34 20.94 71.45
C ASN A 7 -19.03 20.85 72.26
N ALA A 8 -19.14 20.84 73.58
CA ALA A 8 -18.04 20.43 74.43
C ALA A 8 -18.54 19.75 75.72
N PHE A 9 -17.65 18.95 76.31
CA PHE A 9 -17.84 18.31 77.59
C PHE A 9 -16.66 18.58 78.54
N PRO A 10 -16.89 19.08 79.77
CA PRO A 10 -18.18 19.53 80.31
C PRO A 10 -18.77 20.71 79.52
N THR A 11 -20.07 20.98 79.68
CA THR A 11 -20.72 22.11 78.98
C THR A 11 -20.06 23.43 79.39
N PRO A 12 -19.70 24.31 78.43
CA PRO A 12 -19.04 25.57 78.75
C PRO A 12 -19.97 26.53 79.47
N ASP A 13 -19.39 27.32 80.39
CA ASP A 13 -20.12 28.37 81.11
C ASP A 13 -20.35 29.60 80.24
N HIS A 14 -19.41 29.87 79.31
CA HIS A 14 -19.50 30.99 78.38
C HIS A 14 -18.87 30.64 77.04
N TRP A 15 -19.44 31.17 75.96
CA TRP A 15 -18.81 31.19 74.66
C TRP A 15 -19.17 32.50 73.93
N GLU A 16 -18.20 33.05 73.20
CA GLU A 16 -18.37 34.24 72.38
C GLU A 16 -17.63 34.11 71.06
N TYR A 17 -18.26 34.58 69.98
CA TYR A 17 -17.61 34.69 68.68
C TYR A 17 -17.10 36.12 68.48
N ASN A 18 -15.79 36.28 68.36
CA ASN A 18 -15.19 37.57 68.03
C ASN A 18 -15.11 37.72 66.51
N ALA A 19 -16.05 38.45 65.92
CA ALA A 19 -16.10 38.65 64.46
C ALA A 19 -14.90 39.41 63.88
N SER A 20 -14.14 40.15 64.69
CA SER A 20 -12.96 40.90 64.20
C SER A 20 -11.68 40.07 64.15
N GLU A 21 -11.57 39.10 65.04
CA GLU A 21 -10.47 38.14 65.10
C GLU A 21 -10.84 36.81 64.48
N GLN A 22 -12.13 36.61 64.18
CA GLN A 22 -12.64 35.42 63.55
C GLN A 22 -12.39 34.12 64.37
N VAL A 23 -12.40 34.27 65.70
CA VAL A 23 -12.13 33.23 66.69
C VAL A 23 -13.36 33.06 67.59
N THR A 24 -13.69 31.81 67.92
CA THR A 24 -14.66 31.49 68.97
C THR A 24 -13.91 31.24 70.27
N TYR A 25 -14.18 32.07 71.28
CA TYR A 25 -13.68 31.86 72.64
C TYR A 25 -14.68 31.01 73.40
N ILE A 26 -14.21 29.92 74.00
CA ILE A 26 -15.01 29.02 74.84
C ILE A 26 -14.35 28.99 76.21
N SER A 27 -15.14 29.23 77.26
CA SER A 27 -14.65 29.35 78.63
C SER A 27 -15.44 28.47 79.59
N TRP A 28 -14.70 27.90 80.53
CA TRP A 28 -15.21 27.16 81.68
C TRP A 28 -14.69 27.82 82.96
N TYR A 29 -15.53 27.91 83.97
CA TYR A 29 -15.23 28.47 85.27
C TYR A 29 -15.50 27.43 86.35
N ASN A 30 -14.71 27.45 87.43
CA ASN A 30 -14.92 26.59 88.60
C ASN A 30 -15.01 25.08 88.28
N LEU A 31 -14.11 24.58 87.43
CA LEU A 31 -14.04 23.16 87.09
C LEU A 31 -13.68 22.24 88.27
N GLY A 32 -13.39 22.80 89.44
CA GLY A 32 -13.06 22.10 90.68
C GLY A 32 -11.57 22.15 91.02
N ASP A 33 -11.23 21.54 92.16
CA ASP A 33 -9.83 21.41 92.59
C ASP A 33 -9.11 20.35 91.74
N LEU A 34 -7.88 20.65 91.32
CA LEU A 34 -7.01 19.69 90.65
C LEU A 34 -5.93 19.24 91.63
N SER A 35 -5.99 17.97 92.07
CA SER A 35 -4.99 17.47 93.02
C SER A 35 -3.64 17.24 92.34
N PHE A 36 -2.58 17.10 93.15
CA PHE A 36 -1.25 16.76 92.66
C PHE A 36 -1.27 15.47 91.82
N CYS A 37 -0.72 15.53 90.60
CA CYS A 37 -0.69 14.45 89.61
C CYS A 37 -2.06 13.99 89.07
N GLU A 38 -3.12 14.79 89.22
CA GLU A 38 -4.39 14.55 88.54
C GLU A 38 -4.48 15.32 87.22
N TRP A 39 -5.36 14.86 86.34
CA TRP A 39 -5.64 15.46 85.04
C TRP A 39 -7.11 15.83 84.96
N MET A 40 -7.39 16.92 84.26
CA MET A 40 -8.73 17.33 83.89
C MET A 40 -8.83 17.31 82.37
N TYR A 41 -9.95 16.80 81.86
CA TYR A 41 -10.17 16.67 80.42
C TYR A 41 -11.34 17.56 80.02
N ILE A 42 -11.11 18.36 78.98
CA ILE A 42 -12.14 19.07 78.24
C ILE A 42 -12.11 18.49 76.83
N THR A 43 -13.27 18.06 76.34
CA THR A 43 -13.43 17.58 74.96
C THR A 43 -14.27 18.58 74.21
N ILE A 44 -13.80 19.00 73.03
CA ILE A 44 -14.50 19.95 72.16
C ILE A 44 -14.72 19.26 70.81
N ASP A 45 -15.97 19.15 70.38
CA ASP A 45 -16.30 18.73 69.03
C ASP A 45 -16.37 19.97 68.12
N GLY A 46 -15.62 19.94 67.03
CA GLY A 46 -15.61 20.99 66.01
C GLY A 46 -15.81 20.43 64.61
N ILE A 47 -16.41 21.21 63.71
CA ILE A 47 -16.53 20.91 62.27
C ILE A 47 -15.60 21.85 61.52
N ALA A 48 -14.69 21.33 60.69
CA ALA A 48 -13.93 22.18 59.80
C ALA A 48 -14.84 22.75 58.69
N VAL A 49 -14.97 24.07 58.60
CA VAL A 49 -15.82 24.81 57.63
C VAL A 49 -15.02 25.75 56.73
N GLY A 50 -13.70 25.65 56.76
CA GLY A 50 -12.78 26.57 56.08
C GLY A 50 -12.73 26.53 54.58
N GLU A 51 -12.29 27.64 54.00
CA GLU A 51 -11.72 27.64 52.66
C GLU A 51 -10.40 26.83 52.63
N ASN A 52 -10.27 26.05 51.57
CA ASN A 52 -9.20 25.14 51.20
C ASN A 52 -7.80 25.38 51.82
N SER A 53 -7.19 24.29 52.33
CA SER A 53 -5.80 24.23 52.82
C SER A 53 -5.48 25.11 54.03
N SER A 54 -6.47 25.39 54.89
CA SER A 54 -6.24 26.05 56.18
C SER A 54 -5.58 25.10 57.18
N ILE A 55 -4.61 25.62 57.92
CA ILE A 55 -4.18 25.05 59.19
C ILE A 55 -4.85 25.86 60.28
N ASP A 56 -5.77 25.24 60.99
CA ASP A 56 -6.50 25.85 62.10
C ASP A 56 -5.87 25.46 63.42
N GLU A 57 -5.62 26.46 64.26
CA GLU A 57 -5.08 26.26 65.60
C GLU A 57 -6.21 26.32 66.64
N ASN A 58 -6.31 25.29 67.47
CA ASN A 58 -7.08 25.31 68.70
C ASN A 58 -6.11 25.48 69.86
N ASN A 59 -6.17 26.63 70.53
CA ASN A 59 -5.32 26.97 71.67
C ASN A 59 -6.15 26.94 72.96
N VAL A 60 -5.67 26.21 73.97
CA VAL A 60 -6.26 26.15 75.31
C VAL A 60 -5.34 26.85 76.31
N THR A 61 -5.91 27.72 77.13
CA THR A 61 -5.22 28.32 78.29
C THR A 61 -5.90 27.86 79.57
N ALA A 62 -5.16 27.19 80.45
CA ALA A 62 -5.62 26.81 81.77
C ALA A 62 -5.05 27.77 82.81
N ILE A 63 -5.89 28.28 83.72
CA ILE A 63 -5.48 29.18 84.81
C ILE A 63 -5.96 28.58 86.14
N GLY A 64 -5.03 28.39 87.07
CA GLY A 64 -5.30 27.92 88.43
C GLY A 64 -4.91 28.97 89.47
N GLU A 65 -5.66 29.02 90.57
CA GLU A 65 -5.34 29.88 91.72
C GLU A 65 -4.81 29.01 92.87
N ILE A 66 -3.69 29.42 93.46
CA ILE A 66 -3.14 28.81 94.67
C ILE A 66 -3.42 29.77 95.83
N PRO A 67 -4.02 29.30 96.96
CA PRO A 67 -4.27 30.18 98.11
C PRO A 67 -2.99 30.89 98.57
N ASP A 68 -3.06 32.22 98.68
CA ASP A 68 -1.97 33.12 99.09
C ASP A 68 -0.78 33.27 98.11
N GLU A 69 -0.88 32.76 96.87
CA GLU A 69 0.14 32.91 95.80
C GLU A 69 -0.41 33.55 94.51
N GLN A 70 0.49 33.83 93.54
CA GLN A 70 0.10 34.31 92.21
C GLN A 70 -0.54 33.18 91.38
N ASN A 71 -1.46 33.54 90.49
CA ASN A 71 -2.09 32.61 89.56
C ASN A 71 -1.03 31.87 88.74
N VAL A 72 -1.23 30.56 88.56
CA VAL A 72 -0.44 29.74 87.64
C VAL A 72 -1.23 29.54 86.36
N SER A 73 -0.55 29.55 85.22
CA SER A 73 -1.18 29.32 83.93
C SER A 73 -0.33 28.43 83.03
N ASP A 74 -0.98 27.65 82.19
CA ASP A 74 -0.34 26.86 81.14
C ASP A 74 -1.12 26.99 79.83
N GLN A 75 -0.44 26.77 78.70
CA GLN A 75 -1.02 26.86 77.36
C GLN A 75 -0.61 25.67 76.51
N ASP A 76 -1.55 25.14 75.73
CA ASP A 76 -1.27 24.10 74.74
C ASP A 76 -2.07 24.35 73.45
N SER A 77 -1.55 23.85 72.33
CA SER A 77 -2.14 24.06 71.00
C SER A 77 -2.24 22.74 70.23
N ALA A 78 -3.36 22.55 69.54
CA ALA A 78 -3.57 21.50 68.55
C ALA A 78 -3.88 22.10 67.17
N PHE A 79 -3.41 21.46 66.11
CA PHE A 79 -3.61 21.91 64.73
C PHE A 79 -4.53 20.95 63.97
N ILE A 80 -5.52 21.48 63.27
CA ILE A 80 -6.36 20.76 62.32
C ILE A 80 -5.96 21.23 60.92
N HIS A 81 -5.59 20.27 60.06
CA HIS A 81 -5.32 20.56 58.66
C HIS A 81 -6.58 20.24 57.85
N CYS A 82 -7.21 21.27 57.28
CA CYS A 82 -8.30 21.10 56.35
C CYS A 82 -7.73 20.69 54.99
N VAL A 83 -7.86 19.42 54.62
CA VAL A 83 -7.38 18.90 53.33
C VAL A 83 -8.47 19.12 52.28
N ASP A 84 -8.09 19.75 51.16
CA ASP A 84 -8.99 20.00 50.03
C ASP A 84 -9.62 18.69 49.56
N CYS A 85 -10.95 18.66 49.58
CA CYS A 85 -11.69 17.60 48.94
C CYS A 85 -11.76 17.86 47.44
N ILE A 86 -10.82 17.27 46.72
CA ILE A 86 -10.76 17.34 45.26
C ILE A 86 -11.19 15.96 44.74
N PRO A 87 -12.49 15.74 44.48
CA PRO A 87 -12.90 14.55 43.76
C PRO A 87 -12.40 14.65 42.31
N SER A 88 -11.83 13.58 41.80
CA SER A 88 -11.33 13.50 40.42
C SER A 88 -11.40 12.06 39.96
N ILE A 89 -11.66 11.87 38.67
CA ILE A 89 -11.68 10.58 38.01
C ILE A 89 -10.86 10.74 36.72
N GLU A 90 -10.10 9.71 36.38
CA GLU A 90 -9.39 9.60 35.11
C GLU A 90 -9.80 8.29 34.44
N ILE A 91 -9.97 8.30 33.13
CA ILE A 91 -10.28 7.13 32.33
C ILE A 91 -9.25 7.01 31.23
N GLU A 92 -8.86 5.77 30.99
CA GLU A 92 -8.07 5.42 29.83
C GLU A 92 -8.75 4.25 29.11
N LYS A 93 -8.77 4.31 27.78
CA LYS A 93 -9.31 3.29 26.90
C LYS A 93 -8.22 2.83 25.94
N TYR A 94 -7.85 1.57 26.08
CA TYR A 94 -6.86 0.94 25.22
C TYR A 94 -7.51 -0.05 24.27
N VAL A 95 -6.83 -0.34 23.17
CA VAL A 95 -7.15 -1.47 22.29
C VAL A 95 -5.97 -2.44 22.28
N TRP A 96 -6.26 -3.75 22.28
CA TRP A 96 -5.23 -4.78 22.21
C TRP A 96 -4.69 -4.88 20.78
N ASP A 97 -3.38 -4.72 20.62
CA ASP A 97 -2.67 -4.89 19.36
C ASP A 97 -2.04 -6.30 19.33
N GLU A 98 -2.57 -7.17 18.47
CA GLU A 98 -2.07 -8.54 18.31
C GLU A 98 -0.69 -8.62 17.63
N GLU A 99 -0.29 -7.60 16.86
CA GLU A 99 1.04 -7.58 16.20
C GLU A 99 2.14 -7.32 17.25
N THR A 100 1.92 -6.36 18.13
CA THR A 100 2.87 -6.01 19.20
C THR A 100 2.67 -6.80 20.48
N ALA A 101 1.50 -7.44 20.66
CA ALA A 101 1.05 -8.09 21.88
C ALA A 101 1.03 -7.15 23.10
N GLU A 102 0.63 -5.90 22.88
CA GLU A 102 0.56 -4.84 23.89
C GLU A 102 -0.79 -4.08 23.82
N TRP A 103 -1.13 -3.37 24.90
CA TRP A 103 -2.26 -2.44 24.90
C TRP A 103 -1.83 -1.11 24.29
N ALA A 104 -2.46 -0.73 23.18
CA ALA A 104 -2.20 0.51 22.47
C ALA A 104 -3.14 1.63 22.96
N ASN A 105 -2.57 2.81 23.23
CA ASN A 105 -3.32 4.04 23.50
C ASN A 105 -3.63 4.72 22.17
N ALA A 106 -4.64 4.19 21.47
CA ALA A 106 -5.01 4.59 20.11
C ALA A 106 -6.05 5.70 20.14
N ASN A 107 -5.72 6.88 20.69
CA ASN A 107 -6.71 7.93 21.00
C ASN A 107 -6.90 8.92 19.85
N ASP A 108 -6.19 8.69 18.74
CA ASP A 108 -6.30 9.42 17.49
C ASP A 108 -6.49 8.44 16.32
N GLU A 109 -7.24 8.82 15.30
CA GLU A 109 -7.44 8.02 14.07
C GLU A 109 -6.11 7.58 13.42
N GLY A 110 -5.06 8.42 13.52
CA GLY A 110 -3.73 8.11 12.98
C GLY A 110 -2.94 7.07 13.78
N GLN A 111 -3.45 6.66 14.93
CA GLN A 111 -2.89 5.63 15.81
C GLN A 111 -3.78 4.40 15.90
N ALA A 112 -4.81 4.31 15.05
CA ALA A 112 -5.76 3.20 15.03
C ALA A 112 -5.03 1.86 14.86
N VAL A 113 -5.46 0.85 15.63
CA VAL A 113 -4.90 -0.50 15.54
C VAL A 113 -5.57 -1.27 14.41
N ASP A 114 -4.77 -1.89 13.55
CA ASP A 114 -5.24 -2.70 12.44
C ASP A 114 -5.94 -3.97 12.94
N VAL A 115 -7.21 -4.15 12.55
CA VAL A 115 -8.00 -5.35 12.88
C VAL A 115 -8.63 -5.88 11.59
N HIS A 116 -8.42 -7.17 11.30
CA HIS A 116 -9.01 -7.79 10.13
C HIS A 116 -10.54 -7.85 10.27
N GLN A 117 -11.24 -7.61 9.17
CA GLN A 117 -12.69 -7.80 9.15
C GLN A 117 -13.08 -9.20 9.61
N TYR A 118 -14.19 -9.26 10.34
CA TYR A 118 -14.76 -10.43 11.00
C TYR A 118 -13.93 -10.97 12.18
N GLU A 119 -12.88 -10.26 12.60
CA GLU A 119 -12.16 -10.53 13.84
C GLU A 119 -12.60 -9.59 14.97
N ASN A 120 -12.23 -9.95 16.20
CA ASN A 120 -12.60 -9.20 17.39
C ASN A 120 -11.51 -8.19 17.77
N ALA A 121 -11.88 -6.92 17.86
CA ALA A 121 -11.15 -5.92 18.62
C ALA A 121 -11.45 -6.11 20.11
N THR A 122 -10.40 -6.10 20.94
CA THR A 122 -10.52 -6.12 22.40
C THR A 122 -10.16 -4.74 22.94
N PHE A 123 -11.07 -4.12 23.68
CA PHE A 123 -10.85 -2.85 24.36
C PHE A 123 -10.67 -3.07 25.87
N LEU A 124 -9.77 -2.33 26.50
CA LEU A 124 -9.61 -2.25 27.95
C LEU A 124 -10.03 -0.86 28.41
N ILE A 125 -10.96 -0.79 29.36
CA ILE A 125 -11.33 0.45 30.04
C ILE A 125 -10.72 0.40 31.44
N SER A 126 -9.94 1.42 31.78
CA SER A 126 -9.29 1.60 33.08
C SER A 126 -9.78 2.88 33.73
N ILE A 127 -10.52 2.76 34.82
CA ILE A 127 -11.12 3.89 35.55
C ILE A 127 -10.37 4.08 36.86
N HIS A 128 -9.76 5.25 37.05
CA HIS A 128 -8.93 5.57 38.20
C HIS A 128 -9.56 6.72 39.01
N ASN A 129 -9.75 6.51 40.31
CA ASN A 129 -10.07 7.63 41.21
C ASN A 129 -8.78 8.40 41.53
N THR A 130 -8.52 9.47 40.79
CA THR A 130 -7.39 10.40 40.99
C THR A 130 -7.65 11.44 42.10
N GLY A 131 -8.86 11.46 42.67
CA GLY A 131 -9.24 12.37 43.73
C GLY A 131 -8.59 12.06 45.08
N THR A 132 -8.71 12.99 46.03
CA THR A 132 -8.01 12.91 47.34
C THR A 132 -8.89 12.61 48.54
N CYS A 133 -10.22 12.76 48.43
CA CYS A 133 -11.07 12.83 49.63
C CYS A 133 -12.13 11.75 49.80
N CYS A 134 -12.72 11.24 48.72
CA CYS A 134 -13.89 10.35 48.82
C CYS A 134 -13.73 9.12 47.94
N GLY A 135 -14.33 8.01 48.40
CA GLY A 135 -14.59 6.87 47.56
C GLY A 135 -15.74 7.19 46.62
N LEU A 136 -15.51 7.09 45.31
CA LEU A 136 -16.53 7.39 44.30
C LEU A 136 -17.60 6.29 44.29
N THR A 137 -18.86 6.70 44.27
CA THR A 137 -20.04 5.83 44.24
C THR A 137 -20.90 6.13 43.03
N ASP A 138 -21.91 5.31 42.74
CA ASP A 138 -22.81 5.49 41.60
C ASP A 138 -22.04 5.69 40.27
N ILE A 139 -21.05 4.83 40.04
CA ILE A 139 -20.17 4.91 38.88
C ILE A 139 -20.93 4.35 37.68
N ILE A 140 -21.23 5.21 36.70
CA ILE A 140 -21.95 4.86 35.47
C ILE A 140 -20.96 4.97 34.33
N VAL A 141 -20.77 3.87 33.61
CA VAL A 141 -19.92 3.80 32.41
C VAL A 141 -20.83 3.65 31.20
N THR A 142 -20.66 4.51 30.19
CA THR A 142 -21.29 4.36 28.88
C THR A 142 -20.23 4.20 27.81
N ASP A 143 -20.37 3.16 26.99
CA ASP A 143 -19.50 2.86 25.85
C ASP A 143 -20.32 3.00 24.56
N VAL A 144 -19.85 3.82 23.63
CA VAL A 144 -20.47 4.10 22.35
C VAL A 144 -19.61 3.47 21.27
N MET A 145 -20.12 2.37 20.71
CA MET A 145 -19.43 1.57 19.71
C MET A 145 -19.96 1.90 18.31
N ASN A 146 -19.09 2.25 17.37
CA ASN A 146 -19.46 2.52 15.99
C ASN A 146 -20.30 1.37 15.38
N TYR A 147 -21.21 1.69 14.46
CA TYR A 147 -22.09 0.71 13.78
C TYR A 147 -21.36 -0.33 12.93
N SER A 148 -20.14 -0.03 12.50
CA SER A 148 -19.22 -0.95 11.85
C SER A 148 -18.67 -2.03 12.80
N MET A 149 -18.83 -1.85 14.13
CA MET A 149 -18.45 -2.81 15.15
C MET A 149 -19.67 -3.46 15.81
N VAL A 150 -19.58 -4.76 16.08
CA VAL A 150 -20.65 -5.54 16.72
C VAL A 150 -20.18 -6.06 18.06
N PHE A 151 -20.84 -5.66 19.14
CA PHE A 151 -20.55 -6.14 20.49
C PHE A 151 -20.65 -7.67 20.57
N VAL A 152 -19.63 -8.29 21.17
CA VAL A 152 -19.55 -9.74 21.40
C VAL A 152 -19.80 -10.06 22.86
N ASN A 153 -18.97 -9.54 23.75
CA ASN A 153 -19.09 -9.71 25.20
C ASN A 153 -18.25 -8.65 25.94
N ALA A 154 -18.38 -8.62 27.26
CA ALA A 154 -17.52 -7.84 28.14
C ALA A 154 -17.16 -8.68 29.38
N SER A 155 -16.04 -8.37 30.04
CA SER A 155 -15.66 -9.06 31.28
C SER A 155 -16.59 -8.72 32.45
N GLU A 156 -17.25 -7.56 32.38
CA GLU A 156 -18.27 -7.11 33.33
C GLU A 156 -19.66 -7.10 32.68
N THR A 157 -20.69 -7.41 33.48
CA THR A 157 -22.06 -7.48 32.98
C THR A 157 -22.64 -6.07 32.83
N TYR A 158 -23.06 -5.71 31.62
CA TYR A 158 -23.77 -4.46 31.37
C TYR A 158 -25.23 -4.56 31.83
N VAL A 159 -25.85 -3.40 32.06
CA VAL A 159 -27.23 -3.29 32.58
C VAL A 159 -28.15 -2.80 31.47
N GLY A 160 -29.28 -3.48 31.28
CA GLY A 160 -30.33 -3.07 30.35
C GLY A 160 -30.19 -3.65 28.94
N MET A 161 -30.88 -3.04 27.98
CA MET A 161 -30.73 -3.34 26.55
C MET A 161 -29.86 -2.26 25.90
N PRO A 162 -29.00 -2.62 24.93
CA PRO A 162 -28.24 -1.63 24.17
C PRO A 162 -29.16 -0.62 23.50
N VAL A 163 -28.75 0.65 23.48
CA VAL A 163 -29.53 1.75 22.89
C VAL A 163 -28.83 2.24 21.64
N SER A 164 -29.56 2.40 20.53
CA SER A 164 -29.01 3.00 19.31
C SER A 164 -28.92 4.52 19.48
N GLY A 165 -27.72 5.08 19.30
CA GLY A 165 -27.40 6.50 19.31
C GLY A 165 -27.08 7.03 17.90
N PRO A 166 -26.80 8.34 17.74
CA PRO A 166 -26.46 8.91 16.44
C PRO A 166 -25.14 8.39 15.87
N GLU A 167 -24.17 8.07 16.74
CA GLU A 167 -22.80 7.72 16.38
C GLU A 167 -22.49 6.22 16.54
N GLY A 168 -23.38 5.46 17.20
CA GLY A 168 -23.14 4.05 17.46
C GLY A 168 -24.17 3.40 18.37
N MET A 169 -23.88 2.17 18.79
CA MET A 169 -24.62 1.44 19.81
C MET A 169 -24.06 1.74 21.20
N ILE A 170 -24.93 2.09 22.13
CA ILE A 170 -24.59 2.51 23.50
C ILE A 170 -24.82 1.34 24.46
N TYR A 171 -23.78 1.01 25.24
CA TYR A 171 -23.80 0.01 26.31
C TYR A 171 -23.53 0.70 27.65
N THR A 172 -24.18 0.24 28.73
CA THR A 172 -24.09 0.90 30.04
C THR A 172 -23.77 -0.08 31.16
N TRP A 173 -22.79 0.25 31.99
CA TRP A 173 -22.43 -0.50 33.20
C TRP A 173 -22.65 0.36 34.44
N PHE A 174 -22.96 -0.30 35.55
CA PHE A 174 -23.16 0.34 36.84
C PHE A 174 -22.28 -0.33 37.90
N PHE A 175 -21.42 0.45 38.53
CA PHE A 175 -20.61 0.01 39.66
C PHE A 175 -21.02 0.82 40.90
N ALA A 176 -21.52 0.11 41.93
CA ALA A 176 -22.01 0.77 43.14
C ALA A 176 -20.92 1.53 43.92
N GLY A 177 -19.65 1.10 43.80
CA GLY A 177 -18.54 1.63 44.59
C GLY A 177 -18.53 1.11 46.04
N PRO A 178 -17.74 1.74 46.94
CA PRO A 178 -16.89 2.90 46.67
C PRO A 178 -15.59 2.52 45.94
N LEU A 179 -15.23 3.28 44.91
CA LEU A 179 -13.88 3.29 44.34
C LEU A 179 -13.01 4.26 45.14
N LEU A 180 -12.18 3.75 46.05
CA LEU A 180 -11.34 4.58 46.92
C LEU A 180 -10.29 5.38 46.11
N PRO A 181 -9.80 6.52 46.64
CA PRO A 181 -8.66 7.23 46.06
C PRO A 181 -7.49 6.30 45.74
N CYS A 182 -6.87 6.51 44.57
CA CYS A 182 -5.77 5.71 44.01
C CYS A 182 -6.11 4.26 43.64
N ASN A 183 -7.38 3.85 43.66
CA ASN A 183 -7.83 2.54 43.19
C ASN A 183 -8.38 2.61 41.76
N TYR A 184 -8.41 1.44 41.12
CA TYR A 184 -8.81 1.26 39.72
C TYR A 184 -9.99 0.29 39.58
N ILE A 185 -10.80 0.50 38.54
CA ILE A 185 -11.72 -0.51 37.97
C ILE A 185 -11.26 -0.77 36.54
N ASN A 186 -10.95 -2.03 36.23
CA ASN A 186 -10.51 -2.44 34.90
C ASN A 186 -11.44 -3.52 34.36
N PHE A 187 -11.92 -3.35 33.13
CA PHE A 187 -12.69 -4.37 32.45
C PHE A 187 -12.51 -4.28 30.93
N THR A 188 -12.81 -5.38 30.24
CA THR A 188 -12.65 -5.45 28.79
C THR A 188 -13.98 -5.58 28.06
N ILE A 189 -13.98 -5.11 26.81
CA ILE A 189 -15.10 -5.22 25.86
C ILE A 189 -14.54 -5.82 24.57
N ASN A 190 -15.21 -6.83 24.04
CA ASN A 190 -14.90 -7.43 22.74
C ASN A 190 -15.95 -7.02 21.71
N ALA A 191 -15.50 -6.60 20.54
CA ALA A 191 -16.34 -6.23 19.42
C ALA A 191 -15.80 -6.80 18.10
N THR A 192 -16.67 -7.37 17.26
CA THR A 192 -16.29 -7.82 15.92
C THR A 192 -16.30 -6.65 14.95
N VAL A 193 -15.22 -6.43 14.22
CA VAL A 193 -15.13 -5.42 13.15
C VAL A 193 -15.80 -5.97 11.89
N MET A 194 -16.80 -5.29 11.35
CA MET A 194 -17.62 -5.79 10.25
C MET A 194 -17.30 -5.07 8.92
N GLU A 195 -18.06 -4.04 8.55
CA GLU A 195 -17.94 -3.31 7.30
C GLU A 195 -18.13 -1.81 7.52
N PRO A 196 -17.54 -0.95 6.66
CA PRO A 196 -16.75 -1.26 5.45
C PRO A 196 -15.25 -1.47 5.73
N TYR A 197 -14.51 -2.04 4.78
CA TYR A 197 -13.04 -2.18 4.89
C TYR A 197 -12.37 -0.82 4.64
N CYS A 198 -11.16 -0.66 5.16
CA CYS A 198 -10.42 0.60 5.20
C CYS A 198 -11.17 1.72 5.95
N SER A 199 -12.01 1.37 6.92
CA SER A 199 -12.65 2.32 7.83
C SER A 199 -11.84 2.46 9.11
N VAL A 200 -11.87 3.65 9.69
CA VAL A 200 -11.35 3.89 11.04
C VAL A 200 -12.56 4.06 11.94
N ASP A 201 -12.68 3.17 12.91
CA ASP A 201 -13.85 3.04 13.77
C ASP A 201 -13.50 3.40 15.21
N GLU A 202 -14.28 4.33 15.77
CA GLU A 202 -14.13 4.78 17.14
C GLU A 202 -14.95 3.91 18.10
N ASN A 203 -14.35 3.57 19.23
CA ASN A 203 -15.08 3.21 20.43
C ASN A 203 -14.82 4.28 21.51
N TYR A 204 -15.88 4.97 21.91
CA TYR A 204 -15.83 6.10 22.85
C TYR A 204 -16.42 5.68 24.21
N VAL A 205 -15.69 5.93 25.29
CA VAL A 205 -16.15 5.66 26.67
C VAL A 205 -16.31 6.96 27.45
N ASN A 206 -17.31 6.98 28.32
CA ASN A 206 -17.62 8.08 29.20
C ASN A 206 -18.00 7.53 30.57
N VAL A 207 -17.43 8.10 31.65
CA VAL A 207 -17.72 7.69 33.02
C VAL A 207 -18.15 8.88 33.87
N THR A 208 -19.23 8.68 34.63
CA THR A 208 -19.65 9.59 35.70
C THR A 208 -19.61 8.88 37.04
N ALA A 209 -19.28 9.61 38.12
CA ALA A 209 -19.33 9.07 39.47
C ALA A 209 -19.64 10.15 40.51
N TYR A 210 -20.20 9.76 41.65
CA TYR A 210 -20.62 10.65 42.73
C TYR A 210 -19.65 10.62 43.92
N CYS A 211 -19.27 11.81 44.40
CA CYS A 211 -18.54 12.01 45.64
C CYS A 211 -19.50 12.51 46.75
N ASN A 212 -19.61 11.75 47.83
CA ASN A 212 -20.50 12.08 48.95
C ASN A 212 -19.97 13.18 49.88
N LEU A 213 -18.66 13.46 49.88
CA LEU A 213 -18.07 14.49 50.74
C LEU A 213 -18.19 15.89 50.13
N SER A 214 -18.00 16.00 48.80
CA SER A 214 -18.17 17.26 48.07
C SER A 214 -19.59 17.47 47.55
N TYR A 215 -20.44 16.45 47.62
CA TYR A 215 -21.79 16.41 47.04
C TYR A 215 -21.82 16.73 45.53
N SER A 216 -20.79 16.29 44.79
CA SER A 216 -20.63 16.57 43.37
C SER A 216 -20.41 15.30 42.55
N TYR A 217 -20.74 15.38 41.26
CA TYR A 217 -20.34 14.38 40.28
C TYR A 217 -19.00 14.76 39.65
N VAL A 218 -18.20 13.74 39.35
CA VAL A 218 -17.02 13.82 38.49
C VAL A 218 -17.29 13.10 37.19
N TYR A 219 -16.58 13.51 36.14
CA TYR A 219 -16.76 13.08 34.78
C TYR A 219 -15.40 12.98 34.11
N ASP A 220 -15.23 11.97 33.28
CA ASP A 220 -14.15 11.93 32.31
C ASP A 220 -14.58 11.11 31.07
N GLU A 221 -13.82 11.19 29.98
CA GLU A 221 -14.08 10.46 28.73
C GLU A 221 -12.77 10.08 28.02
N ASP A 222 -12.80 8.99 27.25
CA ASP A 222 -11.68 8.61 26.39
C ASP A 222 -12.14 7.82 25.16
N SER A 223 -11.29 7.71 24.14
CA SER A 223 -11.58 7.00 22.90
C SER A 223 -10.44 6.07 22.50
N ALA A 224 -10.79 4.97 21.85
CA ALA A 224 -9.84 4.09 21.18
C ALA A 224 -10.30 3.80 19.76
N PHE A 225 -9.39 3.88 18.79
CA PHE A 225 -9.65 3.70 17.37
C PHE A 225 -9.11 2.36 16.85
N VAL A 226 -9.89 1.70 15.98
CA VAL A 226 -9.45 0.54 15.20
C VAL A 226 -9.55 0.84 13.71
N HIS A 227 -8.64 0.28 12.91
CA HIS A 227 -8.66 0.39 11.46
C HIS A 227 -9.04 -0.98 10.89
N ALA A 228 -10.22 -1.04 10.28
CA ALA A 228 -10.74 -2.25 9.65
C ALA A 228 -9.95 -2.56 8.37
N ILE A 229 -9.11 -3.58 8.39
CA ILE A 229 -8.36 -4.04 7.21
C ILE A 229 -9.01 -5.25 6.56
N LEU A 230 -8.65 -5.51 5.29
CA LEU A 230 -9.22 -6.61 4.50
C LEU A 230 -9.19 -7.92 5.29
N PRO A 231 -10.23 -8.78 5.21
CA PRO A 231 -10.21 -10.08 5.87
C PRO A 231 -9.05 -10.93 5.35
N TYR A 232 -8.65 -11.94 6.10
CA TYR A 232 -7.69 -12.92 5.61
C TYR A 232 -8.26 -13.69 4.40
N TYR A 233 -7.56 -13.67 3.28
CA TYR A 233 -7.89 -14.44 2.09
C TYR A 233 -6.63 -14.95 1.39
N LYS A 234 -6.78 -16.10 0.74
CA LYS A 234 -5.78 -16.69 -0.15
C LYS A 234 -6.18 -16.38 -1.59
N ASP A 235 -5.18 -16.03 -2.39
CA ASP A 235 -5.29 -15.76 -3.82
C ASP A 235 -3.93 -16.08 -4.45
N VAL A 236 -3.90 -17.13 -5.27
CA VAL A 236 -2.73 -17.58 -6.02
C VAL A 236 -3.06 -17.67 -7.50
N GLY A 237 -2.34 -16.91 -8.31
CA GLY A 237 -2.62 -16.77 -9.74
C GLY A 237 -1.43 -17.09 -10.62
N THR A 238 -1.70 -17.38 -11.89
CA THR A 238 -0.67 -17.52 -12.91
C THR A 238 -0.21 -16.13 -13.39
N ASP A 239 1.02 -15.73 -13.03
CA ASP A 239 1.59 -14.43 -13.40
C ASP A 239 2.10 -14.42 -14.85
N SER A 240 2.74 -15.48 -15.31
CA SER A 240 3.22 -15.59 -16.70
C SER A 240 3.41 -17.03 -17.15
N ILE A 241 3.34 -17.25 -18.47
CA ILE A 241 3.88 -18.45 -19.11
C ILE A 241 5.21 -18.04 -19.74
N ASP A 242 6.29 -18.59 -19.21
CA ASP A 242 7.65 -18.11 -19.46
C ASP A 242 8.29 -18.80 -20.66
N TYR A 243 7.97 -20.09 -20.88
CA TYR A 243 8.50 -20.87 -22.00
C TYR A 243 7.64 -22.11 -22.30
N PRO A 244 7.51 -22.53 -23.57
CA PRO A 244 7.95 -21.83 -24.79
C PRO A 244 7.07 -20.61 -25.10
N THR A 245 7.60 -19.65 -25.87
CA THR A 245 6.88 -18.44 -26.31
C THR A 245 7.19 -18.12 -27.77
N GLY A 246 6.29 -17.40 -28.46
CA GLY A 246 6.51 -16.93 -29.84
C GLY A 246 6.54 -18.06 -30.88
N THR A 247 7.43 -17.94 -31.86
CA THR A 247 7.64 -18.96 -32.91
C THR A 247 8.76 -19.92 -32.52
N GLN A 248 8.50 -21.22 -32.66
CA GLN A 248 9.44 -22.30 -32.41
C GLN A 248 9.44 -23.27 -33.61
N THR A 249 10.42 -24.16 -33.68
CA THR A 249 10.45 -25.28 -34.66
C THR A 249 9.80 -26.52 -34.05
N THR A 250 9.68 -27.61 -34.81
CA THR A 250 9.36 -28.91 -34.20
C THR A 250 10.45 -29.32 -33.21
N GLY A 251 10.10 -30.03 -32.13
CA GLY A 251 11.03 -30.27 -31.04
C GLY A 251 10.43 -30.78 -29.74
N THR A 252 11.22 -30.71 -28.67
CA THR A 252 10.82 -31.08 -27.31
C THR A 252 11.08 -29.92 -26.37
N TYR A 253 10.04 -29.52 -25.63
CA TYR A 253 10.00 -28.32 -24.81
C TYR A 253 9.65 -28.70 -23.36
N THR A 254 10.36 -28.13 -22.39
CA THR A 254 9.95 -28.17 -20.98
C THR A 254 9.21 -26.89 -20.68
N VAL A 255 7.90 -26.97 -20.40
CA VAL A 255 7.10 -25.77 -20.15
C VAL A 255 7.47 -25.17 -18.79
N SER A 256 7.52 -23.84 -18.70
CA SER A 256 7.69 -23.13 -17.43
C SER A 256 6.76 -21.93 -17.31
N ALA A 257 6.35 -21.63 -16.09
CA ALA A 257 5.46 -20.51 -15.76
C ALA A 257 5.86 -19.88 -14.42
N THR A 258 5.40 -18.66 -14.15
CA THR A 258 5.55 -17.99 -12.86
C THR A 258 4.18 -17.84 -12.20
N ILE A 259 4.09 -18.24 -10.94
CA ILE A 259 2.89 -18.20 -10.09
C ILE A 259 3.11 -17.15 -8.99
N GLY A 260 2.12 -16.30 -8.75
CA GLY A 260 2.14 -15.27 -7.71
C GLY A 260 1.14 -15.54 -6.60
N ASN A 261 1.43 -15.08 -5.39
CA ASN A 261 0.46 -14.99 -4.29
C ASN A 261 0.01 -13.53 -4.16
N TYR A 262 -1.23 -13.26 -4.55
CA TYR A 262 -1.85 -11.94 -4.53
C TYR A 262 -2.76 -11.72 -3.32
N GLY A 263 -2.97 -12.77 -2.51
CA GLY A 263 -3.70 -12.68 -1.25
C GLY A 263 -2.87 -12.06 -0.12
N ASN A 264 -3.47 -11.94 1.06
CA ASN A 264 -2.80 -11.44 2.28
C ASN A 264 -2.42 -12.57 3.25
N MET A 265 -2.54 -13.83 2.84
CA MET A 265 -2.14 -15.00 3.61
C MET A 265 -0.98 -15.77 2.96
N PHE A 266 -0.16 -16.43 3.78
CA PHE A 266 0.77 -17.46 3.31
C PHE A 266 -0.02 -18.63 2.71
N VAL A 267 0.43 -19.12 1.55
CA VAL A 267 -0.22 -20.24 0.85
C VAL A 267 0.79 -21.37 0.67
N GLU A 268 0.35 -22.60 0.92
CA GLU A 268 1.11 -23.84 0.77
C GLU A 268 0.37 -24.82 -0.13
N ASP A 269 1.06 -25.86 -0.61
CA ASP A 269 0.48 -26.95 -1.41
C ASP A 269 -0.38 -26.46 -2.58
N ILE A 270 0.21 -25.62 -3.44
CA ILE A 270 -0.47 -24.97 -4.56
C ILE A 270 -0.40 -25.89 -5.79
N PRO A 271 -1.50 -26.56 -6.20
CA PRO A 271 -1.53 -27.31 -7.44
C PRO A 271 -1.59 -26.36 -8.64
N VAL A 272 -0.78 -26.66 -9.65
CA VAL A 272 -0.70 -25.91 -10.90
C VAL A 272 -0.84 -26.90 -12.05
N ASN A 273 -1.81 -26.67 -12.92
CA ASN A 273 -2.02 -27.47 -14.14
C ASN A 273 -1.48 -26.71 -15.35
N CYS A 274 -0.78 -27.41 -16.23
CA CYS A 274 -0.48 -26.96 -17.59
C CYS A 274 -1.20 -27.87 -18.59
N SER A 275 -1.88 -27.26 -19.56
CA SER A 275 -2.54 -27.94 -20.67
C SER A 275 -2.16 -27.26 -21.99
N ILE A 276 -1.88 -28.05 -23.04
CA ILE A 276 -1.60 -27.53 -24.38
C ILE A 276 -2.60 -28.13 -25.36
N TYR A 277 -3.21 -27.25 -26.16
CA TYR A 277 -4.18 -27.59 -27.19
C TYR A 277 -3.63 -27.25 -28.57
N ASN A 278 -3.93 -28.05 -29.58
CA ASN A 278 -3.61 -27.73 -30.98
C ASN A 278 -4.70 -26.84 -31.62
N GLU A 279 -4.52 -26.47 -32.89
CA GLU A 279 -5.46 -25.65 -33.67
C GLU A 279 -6.90 -26.21 -33.81
N THR A 280 -7.12 -27.48 -33.45
CA THR A 280 -8.44 -28.12 -33.44
C THR A 280 -9.06 -28.19 -32.04
N ASP A 281 -8.50 -27.47 -31.07
CA ASP A 281 -8.84 -27.50 -29.64
C ASP A 281 -8.66 -28.89 -29.00
N ALA A 282 -7.85 -29.77 -29.61
CA ALA A 282 -7.55 -31.08 -29.04
C ALA A 282 -6.40 -30.97 -28.04
N LEU A 283 -6.60 -31.50 -26.82
CA LEU A 283 -5.55 -31.58 -25.81
C LEU A 283 -4.42 -32.51 -26.28
N VAL A 284 -3.22 -31.96 -26.43
CA VAL A 284 -2.02 -32.68 -26.88
C VAL A 284 -0.98 -32.87 -25.76
N TYR A 285 -1.09 -32.11 -24.67
CA TYR A 285 -0.25 -32.24 -23.49
C TYR A 285 -1.02 -31.79 -22.24
N GLY A 286 -0.81 -32.48 -21.12
CA GLY A 286 -1.36 -32.12 -19.82
C GLY A 286 -0.44 -32.60 -18.71
N HIS A 287 -0.12 -31.74 -17.75
CA HIS A 287 0.74 -32.08 -16.61
C HIS A 287 0.41 -31.20 -15.41
N ASP A 288 0.44 -31.79 -14.22
CA ASP A 288 0.25 -31.10 -12.96
C ASP A 288 1.57 -31.02 -12.18
N GLU A 289 1.80 -29.89 -11.54
CA GLU A 289 2.91 -29.69 -10.60
C GLU A 289 2.40 -29.09 -9.29
N MET A 290 3.21 -29.20 -8.24
CA MET A 290 2.89 -28.69 -6.92
C MET A 290 3.96 -27.72 -6.43
N ILE A 291 3.55 -26.48 -6.17
CA ILE A 291 4.41 -25.50 -5.52
C ILE A 291 4.21 -25.60 -4.01
N SER A 292 5.28 -25.85 -3.27
CA SER A 292 5.22 -26.10 -1.83
C SER A 292 4.71 -24.93 -1.00
N ASN A 293 5.03 -23.70 -1.40
CA ASN A 293 4.55 -22.48 -0.75
C ASN A 293 4.86 -21.23 -1.55
N ILE A 294 4.13 -20.14 -1.29
CA ILE A 294 4.48 -18.78 -1.71
C ILE A 294 4.10 -17.82 -0.58
N SER A 295 5.07 -17.02 -0.11
CA SER A 295 4.81 -15.95 0.87
C SER A 295 3.89 -14.87 0.29
N VAL A 296 3.23 -14.09 1.13
CA VAL A 296 2.39 -12.94 0.74
C VAL A 296 3.16 -12.02 -0.23
N GLY A 297 2.56 -11.71 -1.39
CA GLY A 297 3.17 -10.89 -2.45
C GLY A 297 4.36 -11.55 -3.17
N GLY A 298 4.65 -12.81 -2.89
CA GLY A 298 5.76 -13.56 -3.48
C GLY A 298 5.43 -14.16 -4.85
N PHE A 299 6.48 -14.57 -5.56
CA PHE A 299 6.39 -15.27 -6.85
C PHE A 299 7.28 -16.51 -6.84
N LYS A 300 6.85 -17.57 -7.53
CA LYS A 300 7.67 -18.77 -7.79
C LYS A 300 7.51 -19.24 -9.22
N SER A 301 8.63 -19.61 -9.82
CA SER A 301 8.63 -20.33 -11.09
C SER A 301 8.32 -21.81 -10.87
N VAL A 302 7.57 -22.39 -11.79
CA VAL A 302 7.27 -23.82 -11.89
C VAL A 302 7.75 -24.33 -13.24
N GLU A 303 8.47 -25.45 -13.22
CA GLU A 303 8.84 -26.21 -14.41
C GLU A 303 8.00 -27.48 -14.46
N PHE A 304 7.29 -27.70 -15.56
CA PHE A 304 6.50 -28.91 -15.75
C PHE A 304 7.44 -30.02 -16.23
N ASN A 305 7.80 -30.94 -15.33
CA ASN A 305 8.91 -31.88 -15.52
C ASN A 305 8.69 -32.93 -16.62
N THR A 306 7.47 -32.99 -17.19
CA THR A 306 7.19 -33.78 -18.39
C THR A 306 7.40 -32.89 -19.62
N SER A 307 8.31 -33.26 -20.51
CA SER A 307 8.50 -32.46 -21.72
C SER A 307 7.34 -32.65 -22.71
N TRP A 308 6.94 -31.56 -23.37
CA TRP A 308 6.03 -31.56 -24.50
C TRP A 308 6.83 -31.76 -25.80
N THR A 309 6.58 -32.85 -26.51
CA THR A 309 7.17 -33.10 -27.83
C THR A 309 6.15 -32.79 -28.92
N VAL A 310 6.52 -31.91 -29.85
CA VAL A 310 5.68 -31.49 -30.98
C VAL A 310 6.38 -31.79 -32.30
N THR A 311 5.63 -32.38 -33.23
CA THR A 311 6.15 -32.90 -34.52
C THR A 311 5.42 -32.35 -35.74
N GLU A 312 4.45 -31.47 -35.52
CA GLU A 312 3.61 -30.89 -36.58
C GLU A 312 3.59 -29.37 -36.40
N ASP A 313 3.76 -28.66 -37.51
CA ASP A 313 3.59 -27.21 -37.58
C ASP A 313 2.14 -26.82 -37.25
N GLY A 314 1.97 -25.63 -36.69
CA GLY A 314 0.66 -25.08 -36.35
C GLY A 314 0.69 -24.18 -35.12
N ASP A 315 -0.46 -23.62 -34.81
CA ASP A 315 -0.65 -22.83 -33.59
C ASP A 315 -1.09 -23.74 -32.44
N TYR A 316 -0.45 -23.55 -31.29
CA TYR A 316 -0.72 -24.27 -30.05
C TYR A 316 -1.03 -23.30 -28.93
N THR A 317 -2.13 -23.55 -28.24
CA THR A 317 -2.59 -22.76 -27.10
C THR A 317 -2.07 -23.42 -25.82
N ILE A 318 -1.20 -22.71 -25.08
CA ILE A 318 -0.71 -23.14 -23.77
C ILE A 318 -1.54 -22.44 -22.71
N ASN A 319 -2.15 -23.22 -21.83
CA ASN A 319 -2.95 -22.75 -20.72
C ASN A 319 -2.33 -23.25 -19.41
N VAL A 320 -2.06 -22.34 -18.48
CA VAL A 320 -1.57 -22.66 -17.13
C VAL A 320 -2.56 -22.12 -16.12
N THR A 321 -2.99 -22.96 -15.17
CA THR A 321 -3.96 -22.61 -14.13
C THR A 321 -3.47 -23.03 -12.74
N THR A 322 -3.72 -22.21 -11.74
CA THR A 322 -3.69 -22.60 -10.32
C THR A 322 -5.04 -23.24 -9.95
N GLN A 323 -5.03 -24.17 -8.99
CA GLN A 323 -6.25 -24.87 -8.53
C GLN A 323 -6.31 -24.98 -6.99
N HIS A 324 -5.97 -23.90 -6.28
CA HIS A 324 -5.91 -23.93 -4.82
C HIS A 324 -7.32 -23.85 -4.21
N GLY A 325 -7.70 -24.84 -3.39
CA GLY A 325 -9.09 -25.01 -2.93
C GLY A 325 -9.63 -23.94 -1.99
N GLU A 326 -8.75 -23.11 -1.41
CA GLU A 326 -9.12 -21.96 -0.57
C GLU A 326 -8.86 -20.62 -1.27
N ASP A 327 -8.49 -20.64 -2.56
CA ASP A 327 -8.45 -19.44 -3.36
C ASP A 327 -9.87 -18.86 -3.51
N THR A 328 -10.00 -17.57 -3.27
CA THR A 328 -11.29 -16.85 -3.29
C THR A 328 -11.42 -15.88 -4.46
N VAL A 329 -10.38 -15.70 -5.27
CA VAL A 329 -10.32 -14.68 -6.33
C VAL A 329 -9.98 -15.34 -7.68
N PRO A 330 -10.97 -15.93 -8.38
CA PRO A 330 -10.72 -16.77 -9.56
C PRO A 330 -10.24 -16.03 -10.83
N GLY A 331 -10.03 -14.71 -10.75
CA GLY A 331 -9.79 -13.85 -11.91
C GLY A 331 -8.39 -13.94 -12.50
N ASN A 332 -7.42 -14.44 -11.71
CA ASN A 332 -6.01 -14.58 -12.07
C ASN A 332 -5.53 -16.04 -12.04
N ASP A 333 -6.41 -17.01 -11.77
CA ASP A 333 -6.05 -18.43 -11.68
C ASP A 333 -5.35 -18.91 -12.95
N GLY A 334 -5.83 -18.47 -14.11
CA GLY A 334 -5.38 -18.92 -15.42
C GLY A 334 -4.73 -17.86 -16.30
N LYS A 335 -3.70 -18.28 -17.04
CA LYS A 335 -3.20 -17.54 -18.22
C LYS A 335 -3.10 -18.43 -19.44
N GLU A 336 -3.20 -17.79 -20.59
CA GLU A 336 -3.12 -18.42 -21.90
C GLU A 336 -2.16 -17.66 -22.82
N ILE A 337 -1.36 -18.40 -23.58
CA ILE A 337 -0.56 -17.88 -24.69
C ILE A 337 -0.71 -18.77 -25.92
N ILE A 338 -0.42 -18.21 -27.09
CA ILE A 338 -0.29 -18.96 -28.34
C ILE A 338 1.19 -19.05 -28.71
N VAL A 339 1.62 -20.26 -29.05
CA VAL A 339 2.95 -20.56 -29.60
C VAL A 339 2.75 -21.13 -31.00
N THR A 340 3.51 -20.62 -31.97
CA THR A 340 3.47 -21.10 -33.36
C THR A 340 4.66 -22.03 -33.60
N ILE A 341 4.39 -23.25 -34.04
CA ILE A 341 5.40 -24.18 -34.53
C ILE A 341 5.47 -24.02 -36.05
N ASP A 342 6.62 -23.65 -36.59
CA ASP A 342 6.80 -23.36 -38.02
C ASP A 342 8.20 -23.77 -38.49
N ASP A 343 8.29 -24.86 -39.23
CA ASP A 343 9.51 -25.36 -39.84
C ASP A 343 9.68 -24.79 -41.26
N ILE A 344 10.47 -23.73 -41.38
CA ILE A 344 10.77 -23.05 -42.65
C ILE A 344 12.00 -23.68 -43.30
N HIS A 345 11.75 -24.43 -44.37
CA HIS A 345 12.77 -24.97 -45.27
C HIS A 345 13.10 -23.97 -46.39
N ASP A 346 14.29 -23.36 -46.37
CA ASP A 346 14.73 -22.42 -47.41
C ASP A 346 16.23 -22.58 -47.69
N VAL A 347 16.57 -23.05 -48.90
CA VAL A 347 17.95 -23.14 -49.39
C VAL A 347 18.11 -22.30 -50.64
N GLY A 348 19.18 -21.51 -50.68
CA GLY A 348 19.44 -20.62 -51.80
C GLY A 348 20.93 -20.47 -52.13
N THR A 349 21.22 -20.20 -53.40
CA THR A 349 22.57 -19.84 -53.84
C THR A 349 22.94 -18.48 -53.26
N ASP A 350 23.94 -18.46 -52.39
CA ASP A 350 24.43 -17.24 -51.73
C ASP A 350 25.46 -16.52 -52.61
N SER A 351 26.31 -17.25 -53.33
CA SER A 351 27.32 -16.67 -54.20
C SER A 351 27.85 -17.62 -55.27
N ILE A 352 28.35 -17.06 -56.38
CA ILE A 352 29.20 -17.77 -57.35
C ILE A 352 30.65 -17.38 -57.07
N ASN A 353 31.43 -18.35 -56.57
CA ASN A 353 32.81 -18.15 -56.13
C ASN A 353 33.81 -18.17 -57.30
N SER A 354 33.50 -18.94 -58.36
CA SER A 354 34.35 -19.08 -59.54
C SER A 354 33.53 -19.56 -60.75
N PRO A 355 33.85 -19.12 -61.98
CA PRO A 355 34.78 -18.04 -62.31
C PRO A 355 34.18 -16.65 -61.98
N THR A 356 35.03 -15.68 -61.63
CA THR A 356 34.61 -14.29 -61.37
C THR A 356 35.34 -13.32 -62.30
N GLY A 357 34.68 -12.22 -62.69
CA GLY A 357 35.26 -11.18 -63.55
C GLY A 357 35.61 -11.63 -64.97
N THR A 358 36.56 -10.92 -65.59
CA THR A 358 37.03 -11.19 -66.96
C THR A 358 38.04 -12.32 -66.96
N ASN A 359 37.72 -13.41 -67.66
CA ASN A 359 38.56 -14.59 -67.75
C ASN A 359 38.96 -14.85 -69.22
N PRO A 360 40.17 -15.37 -69.51
CA PRO A 360 40.56 -15.73 -70.87
C PRO A 360 39.69 -16.87 -71.43
N THR A 361 39.79 -17.17 -72.73
CA THR A 361 39.10 -18.34 -73.28
C THR A 361 39.71 -19.62 -72.70
N GLY A 362 38.87 -20.53 -72.17
CA GLY A 362 39.32 -21.75 -71.51
C GLY A 362 38.17 -22.55 -70.90
N SER A 363 38.53 -23.62 -70.19
CA SER A 363 37.60 -24.41 -69.37
C SER A 363 37.71 -23.95 -67.91
N TYR A 364 36.56 -23.81 -67.25
CA TYR A 364 36.47 -23.36 -65.87
C TYR A 364 35.62 -24.34 -65.07
N VAL A 365 36.06 -24.61 -63.84
CA VAL A 365 35.21 -25.27 -62.83
C VAL A 365 34.37 -24.18 -62.19
N VAL A 366 33.05 -24.32 -62.29
CA VAL A 366 32.13 -23.42 -61.57
C VAL A 366 32.03 -23.89 -60.14
N ASN A 367 32.20 -22.94 -59.21
CA ASN A 367 32.06 -23.17 -57.78
C ASN A 367 31.07 -22.14 -57.23
N ALA A 368 30.06 -22.60 -56.50
CA ALA A 368 29.04 -21.75 -55.88
C ALA A 368 28.87 -22.12 -54.40
N THR A 369 28.48 -21.15 -53.59
CA THR A 369 28.10 -21.34 -52.19
C THR A 369 26.57 -21.37 -52.11
N VAL A 370 26.03 -22.39 -51.44
CA VAL A 370 24.61 -22.46 -51.08
C VAL A 370 24.50 -22.21 -49.58
N LYS A 371 23.44 -21.53 -49.16
CA LYS A 371 23.15 -21.23 -47.76
C LYS A 371 21.73 -21.68 -47.42
N ASN A 372 21.58 -22.21 -46.21
CA ASN A 372 20.28 -22.42 -45.58
C ASN A 372 19.81 -21.07 -45.01
N TYR A 373 18.74 -20.53 -45.57
CA TYR A 373 18.02 -19.34 -45.09
C TYR A 373 16.80 -19.71 -44.23
N GLY A 374 16.48 -21.01 -44.13
CA GLY A 374 15.44 -21.55 -43.26
C GLY A 374 15.82 -21.55 -41.78
N ASN A 375 14.90 -22.02 -40.95
CA ASN A 375 15.08 -22.17 -39.49
C ASN A 375 15.28 -23.62 -39.05
N VAL A 376 15.27 -24.57 -39.98
CA VAL A 376 15.52 -26.01 -39.74
C VAL A 376 16.75 -26.49 -40.48
N ASP A 377 17.44 -27.48 -39.90
CA ASP A 377 18.63 -28.07 -40.51
C ASP A 377 18.29 -28.93 -41.74
N GLU A 378 18.87 -28.57 -42.88
CA GLU A 378 18.72 -29.31 -44.14
C GLU A 378 19.67 -30.52 -44.18
N THR A 379 19.18 -31.66 -43.67
CA THR A 379 19.97 -32.90 -43.58
C THR A 379 19.82 -33.81 -44.81
N THR A 380 18.84 -33.54 -45.66
CA THR A 380 18.62 -34.25 -46.93
C THR A 380 19.31 -33.55 -48.09
N SER A 381 19.84 -34.32 -49.04
CA SER A 381 20.41 -33.77 -50.27
C SER A 381 19.35 -33.08 -51.13
N PHE A 382 19.68 -31.92 -51.67
CA PHE A 382 18.86 -31.17 -52.63
C PHE A 382 19.65 -30.89 -53.93
N ASP A 383 18.92 -30.61 -55.01
CA ASP A 383 19.49 -30.35 -56.33
C ASP A 383 19.93 -28.89 -56.48
N VAL A 384 21.04 -28.67 -57.19
CA VAL A 384 21.54 -27.34 -57.56
C VAL A 384 21.72 -27.28 -59.07
N GLU A 385 21.03 -26.36 -59.73
CA GLU A 385 21.09 -26.16 -61.18
C GLU A 385 22.07 -25.04 -61.55
N LEU A 386 22.83 -25.25 -62.63
CA LEU A 386 23.78 -24.28 -63.17
C LEU A 386 23.48 -24.02 -64.66
N ASP A 387 23.11 -22.79 -64.96
CA ASP A 387 22.97 -22.30 -66.33
C ASP A 387 24.06 -21.28 -66.67
N ILE A 388 24.61 -21.37 -67.89
CA ILE A 388 25.59 -20.42 -68.42
C ILE A 388 25.09 -19.85 -69.74
N TYR A 389 24.89 -18.54 -69.77
CA TYR A 389 24.38 -17.82 -70.95
C TYR A 389 25.50 -17.07 -71.66
N LYS A 390 25.57 -17.19 -73.00
CA LYS A 390 26.48 -16.38 -73.83
C LYS A 390 25.77 -15.09 -74.27
N MET A 391 26.22 -13.94 -73.78
CA MET A 391 25.74 -12.66 -74.29
C MET A 391 26.32 -12.36 -75.68
N THR A 392 25.45 -12.10 -76.66
CA THR A 392 25.82 -11.53 -77.95
C THR A 392 25.41 -10.06 -77.99
N TYR A 393 26.37 -9.15 -77.86
CA TYR A 393 26.14 -7.73 -78.14
C TYR A 393 25.97 -7.54 -79.65
N SER A 394 24.87 -6.91 -80.09
CA SER A 394 24.67 -6.53 -81.48
C SER A 394 25.56 -5.33 -81.81
N THR A 395 26.63 -5.54 -82.56
CA THR A 395 27.41 -4.42 -83.14
C THR A 395 26.60 -3.75 -84.26
N PRO A 396 26.43 -2.41 -84.28
CA PRO A 396 25.81 -1.71 -85.41
C PRO A 396 26.59 -1.99 -86.71
N ILE A 397 25.87 -2.33 -87.79
CA ILE A 397 26.46 -2.79 -89.06
C ILE A 397 27.08 -1.64 -89.87
N PHE A 398 26.89 -0.37 -89.49
CA PHE A 398 27.55 0.79 -90.09
C PHE A 398 27.85 1.88 -89.04
N SER A 399 29.07 2.43 -89.08
CA SER A 399 29.52 3.62 -88.37
C SER A 399 30.32 4.48 -89.35
N GLU A 400 29.80 5.66 -89.68
CA GLU A 400 30.44 6.69 -90.52
C GLU A 400 30.28 8.00 -89.76
N ASP A 401 31.39 8.70 -89.49
CA ASP A 401 31.42 9.90 -88.64
C ASP A 401 31.33 11.21 -89.42
N PHE A 402 31.36 11.16 -90.76
CA PHE A 402 31.29 12.30 -91.69
C PHE A 402 32.40 13.36 -91.50
N GLU A 403 33.49 13.01 -90.82
CA GLU A 403 34.63 13.92 -90.58
C GLU A 403 35.68 13.87 -91.71
N GLY A 404 35.41 13.08 -92.76
CA GLY A 404 36.29 12.87 -93.92
C GLY A 404 35.84 13.56 -95.22
N SER A 405 36.40 13.10 -96.35
CA SER A 405 36.05 13.57 -97.69
C SER A 405 34.54 13.44 -97.95
N PHE A 406 33.89 14.50 -98.42
CA PHE A 406 32.46 14.48 -98.75
C PHE A 406 32.21 14.48 -100.28
N PRO A 407 31.32 13.60 -100.80
CA PRO A 407 30.65 12.53 -100.06
C PRO A 407 31.64 11.41 -99.67
N PRO A 408 31.38 10.63 -98.60
CA PRO A 408 32.21 9.48 -98.25
C PRO A 408 32.41 8.54 -99.44
N SER A 409 33.53 7.82 -99.48
CA SER A 409 33.87 6.98 -100.63
C SER A 409 32.76 5.97 -100.92
N GLY A 410 32.27 5.93 -102.17
CA GLY A 410 31.16 5.08 -102.59
C GLY A 410 29.76 5.70 -102.45
N TRP A 411 29.65 6.90 -101.88
CA TRP A 411 28.40 7.65 -101.82
C TRP A 411 28.27 8.60 -103.02
N SER A 412 27.06 8.71 -103.57
CA SER A 412 26.72 9.70 -104.58
C SER A 412 25.83 10.79 -103.97
N VAL A 413 26.21 12.07 -104.15
CA VAL A 413 25.32 13.19 -103.81
C VAL A 413 24.19 13.24 -104.85
N VAL A 414 22.94 13.09 -104.40
CA VAL A 414 21.76 13.23 -105.25
C VAL A 414 21.18 14.63 -105.06
N ASN A 415 21.23 15.48 -106.10
CA ASN A 415 20.59 16.79 -106.08
C ASN A 415 19.13 16.66 -106.57
N ASN A 416 18.17 16.60 -105.66
CA ASN A 416 16.76 16.32 -105.94
C ASN A 416 15.93 17.53 -106.45
N GLY A 417 16.55 18.50 -107.15
CA GLY A 417 15.86 19.53 -107.92
C GLY A 417 15.78 20.92 -107.28
N GLY A 418 16.38 21.90 -107.96
CA GLY A 418 16.51 23.32 -107.58
C GLY A 418 17.83 23.89 -108.12
N THR A 419 17.97 25.22 -108.26
CA THR A 419 19.24 25.86 -108.69
C THR A 419 20.29 25.94 -107.58
N CYS A 420 19.95 25.46 -106.38
CA CYS A 420 20.86 25.36 -105.25
C CYS A 420 21.77 24.13 -105.43
N VAL A 421 23.02 24.34 -105.82
CA VAL A 421 24.06 23.31 -105.84
C VAL A 421 24.74 23.30 -104.46
N TRP A 422 25.05 22.12 -103.92
CA TRP A 422 25.93 22.02 -102.74
C TRP A 422 27.33 22.43 -103.17
N ASP A 423 27.76 23.61 -102.72
CA ASP A 423 29.07 24.17 -103.03
C ASP A 423 29.92 24.21 -101.75
N ARG A 424 31.24 24.16 -101.91
CA ARG A 424 32.16 24.45 -100.81
C ARG A 424 32.07 25.92 -100.43
N ASN A 425 31.95 26.18 -99.13
CA ASN A 425 31.79 27.53 -98.61
C ASN A 425 32.99 28.45 -98.91
N ASP A 426 34.18 27.89 -99.11
CA ASP A 426 35.44 28.61 -99.32
C ASP A 426 35.82 28.85 -100.81
N LEU A 427 35.02 28.40 -101.78
CA LEU A 427 35.33 28.50 -103.21
C LEU A 427 34.44 29.47 -104.01
N VAL A 428 33.53 30.22 -103.37
CA VAL A 428 32.62 31.16 -104.05
C VAL A 428 33.06 32.62 -103.85
N GLY A 429 33.42 33.29 -104.96
CA GLY A 429 34.05 34.62 -105.07
C GLY A 429 33.74 35.75 -104.06
N THR A 430 34.83 36.33 -103.57
CA THR A 430 35.10 37.66 -102.95
C THR A 430 34.23 38.22 -101.81
N THR A 431 33.16 37.56 -101.41
CA THR A 431 32.54 37.80 -100.10
C THR A 431 32.17 36.44 -99.50
N PRO A 432 32.94 35.94 -98.51
CA PRO A 432 32.61 34.72 -97.78
C PRO A 432 31.18 34.79 -97.27
N ARG A 433 30.42 33.70 -97.42
CA ARG A 433 29.07 33.64 -96.85
C ARG A 433 29.23 33.53 -95.33
N ASP A 434 28.62 34.44 -94.58
CA ASP A 434 28.52 34.37 -93.12
C ASP A 434 27.61 33.18 -92.73
N ASN A 435 28.14 31.97 -92.85
CA ASN A 435 27.57 30.78 -92.24
C ASN A 435 28.67 30.09 -91.42
N TYR A 436 28.27 29.42 -90.34
CA TYR A 436 29.18 28.77 -89.40
C TYR A 436 29.84 27.49 -89.95
N ALA A 437 29.75 27.22 -91.25
CA ALA A 437 30.23 25.98 -91.86
C ALA A 437 31.73 25.97 -92.20
N GLY A 438 32.46 27.08 -91.96
CA GLY A 438 33.90 27.14 -92.20
C GLY A 438 34.27 26.80 -93.65
N THR A 439 35.13 25.79 -93.84
CA THR A 439 35.53 25.23 -95.15
C THR A 439 34.62 24.10 -95.66
N GLY A 440 33.53 23.79 -94.95
CA GLY A 440 32.60 22.72 -95.28
C GLY A 440 31.66 23.02 -96.46
N TYR A 441 30.83 22.05 -96.82
CA TYR A 441 29.81 22.20 -97.87
C TYR A 441 28.51 22.75 -97.28
N CYS A 442 27.89 23.70 -97.98
CA CYS A 442 26.55 24.18 -97.65
C CYS A 442 25.71 24.34 -98.92
N ALA A 443 24.38 24.24 -98.80
CA ALA A 443 23.51 24.49 -99.93
C ALA A 443 23.58 25.98 -100.33
N LYS A 444 23.83 26.25 -101.61
CA LYS A 444 23.85 27.62 -102.15
C LYS A 444 22.45 28.23 -102.13
N GLY A 445 22.09 28.92 -101.05
CA GLY A 445 20.91 29.79 -101.02
C GLY A 445 21.07 30.93 -102.03
N GLU A 446 20.11 31.10 -102.93
CA GLU A 446 20.00 32.24 -103.83
C GLU A 446 19.12 33.30 -103.15
N PHE A 447 19.72 34.38 -102.66
CA PHE A 447 18.98 35.55 -102.19
C PHE A 447 18.51 36.30 -103.44
N ARG A 448 17.22 36.26 -103.75
CA ARG A 448 16.61 37.24 -104.65
C ARG A 448 16.13 38.41 -103.79
N PRO A 449 16.33 39.67 -104.22
CA PRO A 449 15.87 40.84 -103.47
C PRO A 449 14.36 40.83 -103.25
#